data_AF-A0A2V7VMG2-F1
#
_entry.id   AF-A0A2V7VMG2-F1
#
_cell.length_a   1.000
_cell.length_b   1.000
_cell.length_c   1.000
_cell.angle_alpha   90.00
_cell.angle_beta   90.00
_cell.angle_gamma   90.00
#
_symmetry.space_group_name_H-M   'P 1'
#
loop_
_entity.id
_entity.type
_entity.pdbx_description
1 polymer ?
#
loop_
_entity_poly.entity_id
_entity_poly.type
_entity_poly.pdbx_seq_one_letter_code
_entity_poly.pdbx_strand_id
1 'polypeptide(L)'
;MRTLLATVAIALLGARPAWAVLGQGMSSVSSDQQRLKGRLRSATGEGFSLHEITAADGTLVREYVSPAGEVFGVSWRGPAVPDLAELLGDYFALFQQASRS
;
A
#
# COMPACT_ATOMS: atom_id res chain seq x y z
N MET A 1 36.00 -5.96 -15.26
CA MET A 1 34.66 -6.59 -15.36
C MET A 1 34.18 -7.23 -14.05
N ARG A 2 35.05 -7.83 -13.22
CA ARG A 2 34.64 -8.53 -12.00
C ARG A 2 34.10 -7.64 -10.86
N THR A 3 34.53 -6.38 -10.81
CA THR A 3 34.07 -5.40 -9.81
C THR A 3 32.70 -4.80 -10.13
N LEU A 4 32.30 -4.73 -11.41
CA LEU A 4 30.97 -4.27 -11.83
C LEU A 4 29.86 -5.28 -11.46
N LEU A 5 30.18 -6.58 -11.46
CA LEU A 5 29.26 -7.64 -11.03
C LEU A 5 28.98 -7.59 -9.52
N ALA A 6 29.96 -7.20 -8.71
CA ALA A 6 29.80 -7.11 -7.26
C ALA A 6 28.88 -5.94 -6.83
N THR A 7 28.93 -4.82 -7.54
CA THR A 7 28.07 -3.65 -7.24
C THR A 7 26.60 -3.90 -7.57
N VAL A 8 26.31 -4.63 -8.65
CA VAL A 8 24.93 -5.01 -9.03
C VAL A 8 24.32 -5.99 -8.01
N ALA A 9 25.12 -6.93 -7.49
CA ALA A 9 24.64 -7.90 -6.50
C ALA A 9 24.27 -7.26 -5.15
N ILE A 10 24.96 -6.21 -4.72
CA ILE A 10 24.66 -5.49 -3.47
C ILE A 10 23.39 -4.64 -3.61
N ALA A 11 23.09 -4.10 -4.79
CA ALA A 11 21.87 -3.34 -5.04
C ALA A 11 20.60 -4.21 -5.00
N LEU A 12 20.70 -5.51 -5.31
CA LEU A 12 19.58 -6.46 -5.28
C LEU A 12 19.21 -6.94 -3.87
N LEU A 13 20.12 -6.85 -2.90
CA LEU A 13 19.89 -7.24 -1.49
C LEU A 13 19.14 -6.17 -0.68
N GLY A 14 19.03 -4.94 -1.22
CA GLY A 14 18.30 -3.83 -0.61
C GLY A 14 16.90 -3.61 -1.19
N ALA A 15 16.47 -4.43 -2.15
CA ALA A 15 15.12 -4.38 -2.70
C ALA A 15 14.14 -4.89 -1.63
N ARG A 16 13.80 -4.01 -0.69
CA ARG A 16 12.65 -4.23 0.17
C ARG A 16 11.47 -4.53 -0.74
N PRO A 17 10.70 -5.59 -0.48
CA PRO A 17 9.50 -5.84 -1.22
C PRO A 17 8.68 -4.54 -1.24
N ALA A 18 8.45 -3.99 -2.44
CA ALA A 18 7.57 -2.86 -2.65
C ALA A 18 6.14 -3.36 -2.50
N TRP A 19 5.80 -3.73 -1.26
CA TRP A 19 4.47 -4.15 -0.87
C TRP A 19 3.71 -2.92 -0.42
N ALA A 20 2.42 -2.91 -0.70
CA ALA A 20 1.56 -1.80 -0.38
C ALA A 20 0.98 -2.02 1.00
N VAL A 21 1.55 -1.27 1.92
CA VAL A 21 1.42 -1.46 3.34
C VAL A 21 1.45 -0.06 3.92
N LEU A 22 0.61 0.19 4.93
CA LEU A 22 0.70 1.39 5.75
C LEU A 22 2.18 1.68 6.09
N GLY A 23 2.68 2.86 5.71
CA GLY A 23 4.09 3.25 5.84
C GLY A 23 4.98 2.97 4.62
N GLN A 24 4.43 2.53 3.48
CA GLN A 24 5.17 2.30 2.23
C GLN A 24 4.92 3.42 1.20
N GLY A 25 5.74 3.43 0.14
CA GLY A 25 5.72 4.47 -0.89
C GLY A 25 4.49 4.44 -1.82
N MET A 26 4.23 5.56 -2.52
CA MET A 26 3.12 5.73 -3.48
C MET A 26 3.09 4.67 -4.61
N SER A 27 4.23 4.09 -4.99
CA SER A 27 4.31 3.01 -5.98
C SER A 27 3.46 1.80 -5.59
N SER A 28 3.17 1.68 -4.30
CA SER A 28 2.46 0.56 -3.72
C SER A 28 0.96 0.57 -4.02
N VAL A 29 0.35 1.76 -4.18
CA VAL A 29 -1.05 1.94 -4.64
C VAL A 29 -1.37 1.14 -5.91
N SER A 30 -0.44 1.14 -6.88
CA SER A 30 -0.65 0.40 -8.14
C SER A 30 -0.68 -1.12 -7.92
N SER A 31 0.02 -1.63 -6.90
CA SER A 31 -0.01 -3.05 -6.56
C SER A 31 -1.33 -3.42 -5.89
N ASP A 32 -1.85 -2.56 -5.02
CA ASP A 32 -3.17 -2.75 -4.39
C ASP A 32 -4.31 -2.72 -5.40
N GLN A 33 -4.22 -1.83 -6.39
CA GLN A 33 -5.17 -1.82 -7.49
C GLN A 33 -5.24 -3.19 -8.19
N GLN A 34 -4.09 -3.81 -8.45
CA GLN A 34 -4.01 -5.11 -9.11
C GLN A 34 -4.57 -6.24 -8.23
N ARG A 35 -4.24 -6.23 -6.93
CA ARG A 35 -4.70 -7.24 -5.95
C ARG A 35 -6.21 -7.20 -5.75
N LEU A 36 -6.75 -5.99 -5.55
CA LEU A 36 -8.18 -5.76 -5.40
C LEU A 36 -8.95 -5.91 -6.72
N LYS A 37 -8.24 -6.10 -7.84
CA LYS A 37 -8.79 -6.12 -9.21
C LYS A 37 -9.71 -4.93 -9.44
N GLY A 38 -9.32 -3.80 -8.89
CA GLY A 38 -10.15 -2.62 -8.74
C GLY A 38 -9.82 -1.54 -9.75
N ARG A 39 -10.75 -0.60 -9.90
CA ARG A 39 -10.51 0.63 -10.65
C ARG A 39 -9.89 1.67 -9.73
N LEU A 40 -8.70 2.16 -10.07
CA LEU A 40 -8.03 3.26 -9.36
C LEU A 40 -8.55 4.62 -9.84
N ARG A 41 -8.79 5.52 -8.90
CA ARG A 41 -8.98 6.95 -9.10
C ARG A 41 -8.10 7.71 -8.11
N SER A 42 -7.50 8.81 -8.54
CA SER A 42 -6.66 9.64 -7.69
C SER A 42 -7.21 11.06 -7.62
N ALA A 43 -7.16 11.65 -6.44
CA ALA A 43 -7.51 13.04 -6.19
C ALA A 43 -6.41 13.69 -5.33
N THR A 44 -6.17 14.98 -5.54
CA THR A 44 -5.26 15.74 -4.66
C THR A 44 -6.10 16.45 -3.60
N GLY A 45 -5.80 16.20 -2.33
CA GLY A 45 -6.36 16.91 -1.19
C GLY A 45 -5.40 18.00 -0.69
N GLU A 46 -5.82 18.76 0.32
CA GLU A 46 -4.90 19.66 1.02
C GLU A 46 -3.94 18.84 1.88
N GLY A 47 -2.65 18.84 1.51
CA GLY A 47 -1.59 18.20 2.29
C GLY A 47 -1.46 16.68 2.10
N PHE A 48 -2.22 16.05 1.19
CA PHE A 48 -2.07 14.63 0.83
C PHE A 48 -2.69 14.32 -0.54
N SER A 49 -2.32 13.18 -1.12
CA SER A 49 -3.00 12.59 -2.27
C SER A 49 -3.90 11.44 -1.82
N LEU A 50 -5.13 11.40 -2.32
CA LEU A 50 -6.08 10.33 -2.09
C LEU A 50 -6.08 9.38 -3.29
N HIS A 51 -5.91 8.09 -3.02
CA HIS A 51 -6.03 7.02 -3.99
C HIS A 51 -7.21 6.13 -3.62
N GLU A 52 -8.20 6.05 -4.51
CA GLU A 52 -9.43 5.29 -4.33
C GLU A 52 -9.43 4.07 -5.26
N ILE A 53 -9.50 2.87 -4.69
CA ILE A 53 -9.58 1.61 -5.43
C ILE A 53 -10.98 1.04 -5.21
N THR A 54 -11.77 0.95 -6.29
CA THR A 54 -13.10 0.34 -6.25
C THR A 54 -13.05 -1.07 -6.84
N ALA A 55 -13.23 -2.08 -6.00
CA ALA A 55 -13.32 -3.48 -6.40
C ALA A 55 -14.66 -3.81 -7.08
N ALA A 56 -14.74 -4.96 -7.75
CA ALA A 56 -15.91 -5.37 -8.53
C ALA A 56 -17.17 -5.60 -7.68
N ASP A 57 -17.00 -5.93 -6.40
CA ASP A 57 -18.08 -6.11 -5.43
C ASP A 57 -18.58 -4.77 -4.84
N GLY A 58 -17.98 -3.64 -5.23
CA GLY A 58 -18.30 -2.31 -4.70
C GLY A 58 -17.53 -1.95 -3.43
N THR A 59 -16.59 -2.78 -2.97
CA THR A 59 -15.67 -2.44 -1.89
C THR A 59 -14.74 -1.31 -2.35
N LEU A 60 -14.79 -0.19 -1.63
CA LEU A 60 -13.97 0.99 -1.83
C LEU A 60 -12.85 1.00 -0.81
N VAL A 61 -11.60 0.91 -1.26
CA VAL A 61 -10.40 1.15 -0.46
C VAL A 61 -9.86 2.54 -0.75
N ARG A 62 -9.45 3.25 0.29
CA ARG A 62 -8.86 4.59 0.22
C ARG A 62 -7.49 4.57 0.89
N GLU A 63 -6.48 4.98 0.14
CA GLU A 63 -5.12 5.18 0.61
C GLU A 63 -4.78 6.65 0.61
N TYR A 64 -4.23 7.13 1.73
CA TYR A 64 -3.87 8.52 1.96
C TYR A 64 -2.36 8.65 1.92
N VAL A 65 -1.84 9.37 0.93
CA VAL A 65 -0.41 9.49 0.64
C VAL A 65 0.08 10.88 1.01
N SER A 66 1.09 10.95 1.87
CA SER A 66 1.72 12.20 2.31
C SER A 66 2.47 12.88 1.15
N PRO A 67 2.84 14.17 1.27
CA PRO A 67 3.67 14.83 0.27
C PRO A 67 5.06 14.20 0.13
N ALA A 68 5.52 13.45 1.15
CA ALA A 68 6.74 12.66 1.11
C ALA A 68 6.58 11.34 0.32
N GLY A 69 5.37 11.05 -0.18
CA GLY A 69 5.06 9.87 -0.96
C GLY A 69 4.77 8.62 -0.13
N GLU A 70 4.44 8.76 1.16
CA GLU A 70 4.19 7.64 2.07
C GLU A 70 2.69 7.46 2.36
N VAL A 71 2.19 6.23 2.28
CA VAL A 71 0.83 5.88 2.70
C VAL A 71 0.73 5.97 4.22
N PHE A 72 0.08 7.00 4.76
CA PHE A 72 -0.06 7.21 6.20
C PHE A 72 -1.44 6.82 6.74
N GLY A 73 -2.37 6.46 5.87
CA GLY A 73 -3.70 6.02 6.26
C GLY A 73 -4.34 5.13 5.21
N VAL A 74 -5.15 4.17 5.68
CA VAL A 74 -5.97 3.31 4.84
C VAL A 74 -7.38 3.24 5.45
N SER A 75 -8.41 3.33 4.61
CA SER A 75 -9.79 3.07 5.03
C SER A 75 -10.52 2.26 3.98
N TRP A 76 -11.51 1.47 4.39
CA TRP A 76 -12.35 0.71 3.47
C TRP A 76 -13.83 0.91 3.80
N ARG A 77 -14.67 0.77 2.77
CA ARG A 77 -16.13 0.75 2.89
C ARG A 77 -16.71 -0.16 1.83
N GLY A 78 -17.58 -1.09 2.23
CA GLY A 78 -18.24 -1.96 1.26
C GLY A 78 -18.79 -3.24 1.88
N PRO A 79 -19.27 -4.16 1.03
CA PRO A 79 -19.85 -5.42 1.47
C PRO A 79 -18.80 -6.43 1.94
N ALA A 80 -17.54 -6.30 1.54
CA ALA A 80 -16.46 -7.17 1.97
C ALA A 80 -15.38 -6.39 2.73
N VAL A 81 -14.78 -7.06 3.72
CA VAL A 81 -13.54 -6.60 4.33
C VAL A 81 -12.39 -7.06 3.42
N PRO A 82 -11.55 -6.15 2.91
CA PRO A 82 -10.38 -6.53 2.12
C PRO A 82 -9.38 -7.30 2.99
N ASP A 83 -8.38 -7.93 2.37
CA ASP A 83 -7.31 -8.57 3.12
C ASP A 83 -6.49 -7.50 3.88
N LEU A 84 -6.78 -7.36 5.17
CA LEU A 84 -6.14 -6.37 6.03
C LEU A 84 -4.69 -6.71 6.34
N ALA A 85 -4.28 -7.97 6.22
CA ALA A 85 -2.88 -8.35 6.36
C ALA A 85 -2.06 -7.78 5.19
N GLU A 86 -2.63 -7.81 3.98
CA GLU A 86 -2.00 -7.20 2.81
C GLU A 86 -1.99 -5.67 2.92
N LEU A 87 -3.13 -5.04 3.22
CA LEU A 87 -3.22 -3.56 3.25
C LEU A 87 -2.44 -2.91 4.39
N LEU A 88 -2.34 -3.57 5.55
CA LEU A 88 -1.71 -3.00 6.74
C LEU A 88 -0.28 -3.52 6.99
N GLY A 89 0.12 -4.61 6.34
CA GLY A 89 1.44 -5.26 6.49
C GLY A 89 1.92 -5.34 7.94
N ASP A 90 3.06 -4.74 8.25
CA ASP A 90 3.68 -4.79 9.58
C ASP A 90 2.75 -4.25 10.70
N TYR A 91 1.80 -3.36 10.37
CA TYR A 91 0.83 -2.82 11.32
C TYR A 91 -0.37 -3.73 11.56
N PHE A 92 -0.54 -4.81 10.80
CA PHE A 92 -1.67 -5.73 10.94
C PHE A 92 -1.71 -6.40 12.32
N ALA A 93 -0.57 -6.76 12.88
CA ALA A 93 -0.49 -7.35 14.23
C ALA A 93 -0.99 -6.37 15.30
N LEU A 94 -0.61 -5.10 15.19
CA LEU A 94 -1.08 -4.03 16.08
C LEU A 94 -2.59 -3.81 15.94
N PHE A 95 -3.10 -3.80 14.70
CA PHE A 95 -4.53 -3.70 14.43
C PHE A 95 -5.33 -4.82 15.11
N GLN A 96 -4.88 -6.08 14.96
CA GLN A 96 -5.53 -7.23 15.60
C GLN A 96 -5.51 -7.17 17.13
N GLN A 97 -4.45 -6.59 17.71
CA GLN A 97 -4.36 -6.42 19.15
C GLN A 97 -5.34 -5.35 19.63
N ALA A 98 -5.41 -4.21 18.93
CA ALA A 98 -6.33 -3.12 19.24
C ALA A 98 -7.81 -3.49 19.01
N SER A 99 -8.12 -4.39 18.09
CA SER A 99 -9.50 -4.82 17.83
C SER A 99 -10.06 -5.78 18.90
N ARG A 100 -9.22 -6.27 19.82
CA ARG A 100 -9.60 -7.21 20.89
C ARG A 100 -9.82 -6.52 22.25
N SER A 101 -9.47 -5.24 22.37
CA SER A 101 -9.66 -4.41 23.56
C SER A 101 -10.97 -3.65 23.50
#